data_AF-A0A183AKF3-F1
#
_entry.id   AF-A0A183AKF3-F1
#
_cell.length_a   1.000
_cell.length_b   1.000
_cell.length_c   1.000
_cell.angle_alpha   90.00
_cell.angle_beta   90.00
_cell.angle_gamma   90.00
#
_symmetry.space_group_name_H-M   'P 1'
#
loop_
_entity.id
_entity.type
_entity.pdbx_description
1 polymer ?
#
loop_
_entity_poly.entity_id
_entity_poly.type
_entity_poly.pdbx_seq_one_letter_code
_entity_poly.pdbx_strand_id
1 'polypeptide(L)'
;IPVEDQSFLWSDKYRPRKPRFFNRVHTGFVWNKYNQTHYDLDNPPPKIVQGYKFNVFYPDLIDKTKTPTYTLTPCEDPAQRDFAILRFTAGPPYEDIAFKIVNREWEYSYKHGFRCQFQNNIFQLWFHFKRFRYRR
;
A
#
# COMPACT_ATOMS: atom_id res chain seq x y z
N ILE A 1 -24.13 -10.95 -42.40
CA ILE A 1 -23.16 -10.83 -41.29
C ILE A 1 -23.71 -9.72 -40.40
N PRO A 2 -24.24 -9.99 -39.19
CA PRO A 2 -24.93 -8.97 -38.42
C PRO A 2 -23.91 -7.98 -37.82
N VAL A 3 -24.19 -6.70 -38.00
CA VAL A 3 -23.41 -5.55 -37.54
C VAL A 3 -23.96 -5.10 -36.18
N GLU A 4 -23.85 -5.95 -35.15
CA GLU A 4 -24.42 -5.64 -33.82
C GLU A 4 -23.36 -5.45 -32.73
N ASP A 5 -22.08 -5.72 -33.00
CA ASP A 5 -21.04 -5.80 -31.95
C ASP A 5 -20.11 -4.57 -31.86
N GLN A 6 -20.41 -3.46 -32.55
CA GLN A 6 -19.57 -2.25 -32.51
C GLN A 6 -20.06 -1.16 -31.54
N SER A 7 -21.22 -1.33 -30.90
CA SER A 7 -21.79 -0.34 -29.99
C SER A 7 -21.24 -0.41 -28.55
N PHE A 8 -20.47 -1.45 -28.19
CA PHE A 8 -20.06 -1.70 -26.80
C PHE A 8 -18.71 -1.09 -26.39
N LEU A 9 -17.79 -0.76 -27.30
CA LEU A 9 -16.43 -0.36 -26.94
C LEU A 9 -16.30 1.09 -26.40
N TRP A 10 -17.17 2.01 -26.81
CA TRP A 10 -17.09 3.42 -26.38
C TRP A 10 -17.82 3.70 -25.06
N SER A 11 -18.90 2.95 -24.77
CA SER A 11 -19.73 3.16 -23.57
C SER A 11 -19.00 2.80 -22.26
N ASP A 12 -18.00 1.93 -22.35
CA ASP A 12 -17.20 1.47 -21.22
C ASP A 12 -16.07 2.44 -20.82
N LYS A 13 -15.75 3.42 -21.66
CA LYS A 13 -14.61 4.35 -21.48
C LYS A 13 -14.72 5.23 -20.24
N TYR A 14 -15.94 5.46 -19.74
CA TYR A 14 -16.22 6.38 -18.62
C TYR A 14 -16.90 5.73 -17.42
N ARG A 15 -17.08 4.40 -17.41
CA ARG A 15 -17.63 3.73 -16.23
C ARG A 15 -16.62 3.80 -15.09
N PRO A 16 -16.98 4.28 -13.89
CA PRO A 16 -16.11 4.22 -12.72
C PRO A 16 -15.65 2.77 -12.46
N ARG A 17 -14.36 2.58 -12.20
CA ARG A 17 -13.77 1.25 -11.97
C ARG A 17 -12.88 1.27 -10.74
N LYS A 18 -12.90 0.17 -9.98
CA LYS A 18 -11.89 -0.06 -8.94
C LYS A 18 -10.56 -0.45 -9.60
N PRO A 19 -9.46 0.24 -9.30
CA PRO A 19 -8.15 -0.14 -9.81
C PRO A 19 -7.76 -1.53 -9.32
N ARG A 20 -7.01 -2.25 -10.14
CA ARG A 20 -6.38 -3.50 -9.71
C ARG A 20 -5.19 -3.16 -8.81
N PHE A 21 -4.87 -4.03 -7.87
CA PHE A 21 -3.71 -3.84 -7.00
C PHE A 21 -3.02 -5.17 -6.69
N PHE A 22 -1.73 -5.09 -6.38
CA PHE A 22 -0.93 -6.20 -5.88
C PHE A 22 -0.18 -5.73 -4.64
N ASN A 23 -0.71 -6.15 -3.49
CA ASN A 23 -0.22 -5.73 -2.18
C ASN A 23 0.59 -6.85 -1.54
N ARG A 24 1.74 -6.50 -0.97
CA ARG A 24 2.56 -7.42 -0.17
C ARG A 24 2.83 -6.83 1.20
N VAL A 25 2.45 -7.56 2.24
CA VAL A 25 2.80 -7.23 3.62
C VAL A 25 4.18 -7.83 3.92
N HIS A 26 5.13 -6.98 4.33
CA HIS A 26 6.45 -7.45 4.75
C HIS A 26 6.41 -7.74 6.24
N THR A 27 6.51 -9.02 6.60
CA THR A 27 6.54 -9.46 8.00
C THR A 27 7.91 -10.04 8.35
N GLY A 28 8.32 -9.90 9.60
CA GLY A 28 9.59 -10.43 10.06
C GLY A 28 9.72 -10.43 11.58
N PHE A 29 10.79 -11.06 12.05
CA PHE A 29 11.09 -11.18 13.47
C PHE A 29 11.85 -9.96 13.98
N VAL A 30 11.66 -9.63 15.26
CA VAL A 30 12.46 -8.62 15.96
C VAL A 30 13.12 -9.27 17.16
N TRP A 31 14.43 -9.41 17.11
CA TRP A 31 15.25 -9.96 18.20
C TRP A 31 15.67 -8.86 19.18
N ASN A 32 14.71 -8.28 19.90
CA ASN A 32 15.01 -7.36 21.01
C ASN A 32 15.45 -8.16 22.26
N LYS A 33 15.95 -7.47 23.30
CA LYS A 33 16.46 -8.12 24.53
C LYS A 33 15.42 -9.04 25.18
N TYR A 34 14.14 -8.64 25.17
CA TYR A 34 13.05 -9.45 25.69
C TYR A 34 12.82 -10.71 24.85
N ASN A 35 12.75 -10.60 23.53
CA ASN A 35 12.54 -11.75 22.67
C ASN A 35 13.74 -12.72 22.71
N GLN A 36 14.96 -12.20 22.89
CA GLN A 36 16.16 -13.04 23.05
C GLN A 36 16.14 -13.89 24.33
N THR A 37 15.37 -13.51 25.37
CA THR A 37 15.27 -14.32 26.60
C THR A 37 14.14 -15.34 26.56
N HIS A 38 13.21 -15.24 25.60
CA HIS A 38 11.99 -16.06 25.54
C HIS A 38 11.87 -16.91 24.28
N TYR A 39 12.67 -16.63 23.25
CA TYR A 39 12.61 -17.29 21.95
C TYR A 39 14.02 -17.67 21.48
N ASP A 40 14.09 -18.69 20.65
CA ASP A 40 15.32 -19.21 20.05
C ASP A 40 15.16 -19.43 18.54
N LEU A 41 16.18 -19.96 17.88
CA LEU A 41 16.16 -20.14 16.43
C LEU A 41 15.11 -21.16 15.96
N ASP A 42 14.83 -22.16 16.80
CA ASP A 42 13.87 -23.23 16.50
C ASP A 42 12.43 -22.81 16.86
N ASN A 43 12.29 -21.91 17.84
CA ASN A 43 11.05 -21.33 18.32
C ASN A 43 11.13 -19.79 18.24
N PRO A 44 11.11 -19.22 17.01
CA PRO A 44 11.28 -17.79 16.83
C PRO A 44 10.08 -16.99 17.38
N PRO A 45 10.27 -15.70 17.71
CA PRO A 45 9.18 -14.85 18.16
C PRO A 45 8.09 -14.72 17.10
N PRO A 46 6.86 -14.31 17.46
CA PRO A 46 5.83 -14.02 16.47
C PRO A 46 6.30 -12.97 15.44
N LYS A 47 5.97 -13.18 14.17
CA LYS A 47 6.28 -12.22 13.11
C LYS A 47 5.47 -10.94 13.32
N ILE A 48 6.14 -9.80 13.20
CA ILE A 48 5.49 -8.49 13.21
C ILE A 48 5.50 -7.90 11.80
N VAL A 49 4.56 -7.00 11.53
CA VAL A 49 4.57 -6.21 10.29
C VAL A 49 5.72 -5.21 10.34
N GLN A 50 6.61 -5.28 9.35
CA GLN A 50 7.78 -4.42 9.21
C GLN A 50 7.61 -3.39 8.09
N GLY A 51 6.64 -3.55 7.21
CA GLY A 51 6.40 -2.64 6.10
C GLY A 51 5.36 -3.17 5.13
N TYR A 52 5.07 -2.38 4.10
CA TYR A 52 4.11 -2.69 3.06
C TYR A 52 4.68 -2.35 1.68
N LYS A 53 4.28 -3.13 0.67
CA LYS A 53 4.51 -2.82 -0.74
C LYS A 53 3.17 -2.81 -1.46
N PHE A 54 2.69 -1.63 -1.79
CA PHE A 54 1.51 -1.42 -2.61
C PHE A 54 1.94 -1.23 -4.06
N ASN A 55 1.27 -1.94 -4.96
CA ASN A 55 1.35 -1.68 -6.39
C ASN A 55 -0.08 -1.54 -6.89
N VAL A 56 -0.48 -0.33 -7.25
CA VAL A 56 -1.83 -0.04 -7.75
C VAL A 56 -1.74 0.23 -9.24
N PHE A 57 -2.56 -0.45 -10.03
CA PHE A 57 -2.51 -0.43 -11.49
C PHE A 57 -3.59 0.52 -12.03
N TYR A 58 -3.16 1.49 -12.84
CA TYR A 58 -3.99 2.51 -13.46
C TYR A 58 -3.79 2.56 -15.01
N PRO A 59 -3.89 1.43 -15.75
CA PRO A 59 -3.64 1.40 -17.20
C PRO A 59 -4.50 2.35 -18.03
N ASP A 60 -5.74 2.59 -17.58
CA ASP A 60 -6.77 3.33 -18.32
C ASP A 60 -6.93 4.77 -17.83
N LEU A 61 -5.94 5.31 -17.11
CA LEU A 61 -6.01 6.67 -16.59
C LEU A 61 -6.13 7.67 -17.74
N ILE A 62 -7.21 8.44 -17.76
CA ILE A 62 -7.53 9.37 -18.87
C ILE A 62 -6.47 10.46 -18.96
N ASP A 63 -6.16 11.09 -17.83
CA ASP A 63 -5.14 12.13 -17.73
C ASP A 63 -3.89 11.58 -17.06
N LYS A 64 -2.90 11.20 -17.87
CA LYS A 64 -1.61 10.67 -17.39
C LYS A 64 -0.69 11.76 -16.82
N THR A 65 -1.02 13.04 -16.99
CA THR A 65 -0.23 14.13 -16.40
C THR A 65 -0.51 14.25 -14.90
N LYS A 66 -1.71 13.86 -14.46
CA LYS A 66 -2.11 13.83 -13.06
C LYS A 66 -1.73 12.49 -12.45
N THR A 67 -0.71 12.52 -11.60
CA THR A 67 -0.25 11.33 -10.90
C THR A 67 -1.21 10.94 -9.77
N PRO A 68 -1.44 9.64 -9.52
CA PRO A 68 -2.17 9.19 -8.34
C PRO A 68 -1.48 9.63 -7.06
N THR A 69 -2.28 9.98 -6.05
CA THR A 69 -1.81 10.45 -4.74
C THR A 69 -2.29 9.51 -3.64
N TYR A 70 -1.73 9.67 -2.44
CA TYR A 70 -2.18 8.93 -1.27
C TYR A 70 -2.34 9.85 -0.06
N THR A 71 -3.23 9.46 0.85
CA THR A 71 -3.43 10.10 2.15
C THR A 71 -3.45 9.04 3.24
N LEU A 72 -2.94 9.40 4.42
CA LEU A 72 -2.91 8.54 5.59
C LEU A 72 -3.73 9.19 6.71
N THR A 73 -4.78 8.52 7.13
CA THR A 73 -5.66 8.99 8.22
C THR A 73 -5.64 7.97 9.36
N PRO A 74 -5.24 8.35 10.58
CA PRO A 74 -5.35 7.47 11.75
C PRO A 74 -6.80 7.04 11.99
N CYS A 75 -7.01 5.83 12.50
CA CYS A 75 -8.35 5.40 12.90
C CYS A 75 -8.83 6.19 14.13
N GLU A 76 -10.06 6.71 14.08
CA GLU A 76 -10.65 7.52 15.17
C GLU A 76 -11.02 6.69 16.41
N ASP A 77 -11.37 5.42 16.21
CA ASP A 77 -11.75 4.49 17.26
C ASP A 77 -10.56 4.23 18.22
N PRO A 78 -10.71 4.49 19.54
CA PRO A 78 -9.70 4.20 20.54
C PRO A 78 -9.18 2.76 20.53
N ALA A 79 -10.02 1.78 20.17
CA ALA A 79 -9.65 0.38 20.07
C ALA A 79 -8.75 0.06 18.85
N GLN A 80 -8.64 0.98 17.89
CA GLN A 80 -7.94 0.77 16.62
C GLN A 80 -6.83 1.80 16.37
N ARG A 81 -6.34 2.48 17.41
CA ARG A 81 -5.29 3.50 17.31
C ARG A 81 -3.98 3.01 16.70
N ASP A 82 -3.71 1.71 16.82
CA ASP A 82 -2.56 1.04 16.21
C ASP A 82 -2.69 0.91 14.67
N PHE A 83 -3.81 1.34 14.10
CA PHE A 83 -4.09 1.27 12.67
C PHE A 83 -4.41 2.64 12.07
N ALA A 84 -4.15 2.75 10.77
CA ALA A 84 -4.46 3.90 9.96
C ALA A 84 -5.03 3.44 8.61
N ILE A 85 -5.83 4.30 8.00
CA ILE A 85 -6.39 4.10 6.67
C ILE A 85 -5.51 4.82 5.67
N LEU A 86 -4.88 4.05 4.79
CA LEU A 86 -4.12 4.53 3.65
C LEU A 86 -5.05 4.56 2.43
N ARG A 87 -5.43 5.75 1.99
CA ARG A 87 -6.28 5.97 0.81
C ARG A 87 -5.42 6.35 -0.38
N PHE A 88 -5.68 5.73 -1.52
CA PHE A 88 -5.12 6.08 -2.82
C PHE A 88 -6.22 6.74 -3.65
N THR A 89 -5.91 7.92 -4.16
CA THR A 89 -6.81 8.72 -4.98
C THR A 89 -6.20 8.87 -6.37
N ALA A 90 -7.00 8.63 -7.39
CA ALA A 90 -6.58 8.73 -8.78
C ALA A 90 -7.61 9.53 -9.59
N GLY A 91 -7.23 9.94 -10.80
CA GLY A 91 -8.15 10.57 -11.73
C GLY A 91 -9.14 9.57 -12.35
N PRO A 92 -10.17 10.06 -13.06
CA PRO A 92 -11.07 9.22 -13.84
C PRO A 92 -10.32 8.28 -14.79
N PRO A 93 -10.79 7.03 -14.98
CA PRO A 93 -12.07 6.47 -14.53
C PRO A 93 -12.01 5.77 -13.16
N TYR A 94 -10.94 5.93 -12.39
CA TYR A 94 -10.72 5.12 -11.19
C TYR A 94 -11.40 5.69 -9.95
N GLU A 95 -11.99 4.80 -9.16
CA GLU A 95 -12.45 5.10 -7.81
C GLU A 95 -11.29 5.03 -6.80
N ASP A 96 -11.44 5.80 -5.73
CA ASP A 96 -10.52 5.77 -4.60
C ASP A 96 -10.55 4.40 -3.92
N ILE A 97 -9.37 3.91 -3.54
CA ILE A 97 -9.21 2.67 -2.78
C ILE A 97 -8.55 2.98 -1.45
N ALA A 98 -8.89 2.21 -0.42
CA ALA A 98 -8.29 2.39 0.89
C ALA A 98 -7.92 1.06 1.53
N PHE A 99 -6.82 1.06 2.28
CA PHE A 99 -6.31 -0.10 3.00
C PHE A 99 -6.08 0.27 4.46
N LYS A 100 -6.48 -0.64 5.35
CA LYS A 100 -6.11 -0.55 6.75
C LYS A 100 -4.69 -1.07 6.93
N ILE A 101 -3.81 -0.25 7.48
CA ILE A 101 -2.41 -0.55 7.75
C ILE A 101 -2.06 -0.26 9.21
N VAL A 102 -0.93 -0.78 9.68
CA VAL A 102 -0.40 -0.43 11.01
C VAL A 102 0.05 1.03 11.00
N ASN A 103 -0.34 1.78 12.03
CA ASN A 103 0.00 3.18 12.24
C ASN A 103 1.33 3.29 12.98
N ARG A 104 2.43 3.19 12.23
CA ARG A 104 3.81 3.41 12.72
C ARG A 104 4.53 4.34 11.78
N GLU A 105 5.56 5.01 12.29
CA GLU A 105 6.37 5.94 11.50
C GLU A 105 7.10 5.21 10.35
N TRP A 106 7.06 5.80 9.15
CA TRP A 106 7.67 5.23 7.95
C TRP A 106 9.14 5.64 7.84
N GLU A 107 9.95 4.73 7.32
CA GLU A 107 11.32 4.98 6.89
C GLU A 107 11.30 5.47 5.44
N TYR A 108 11.62 6.76 5.23
CA TYR A 108 11.59 7.41 3.92
C TYR A 108 12.90 7.30 3.14
N SER A 109 13.92 6.64 3.70
CA SER A 109 15.20 6.44 3.02
C SER A 109 15.09 5.49 1.84
N TYR A 110 15.52 5.95 0.66
CA TYR A 110 15.65 5.12 -0.54
C TYR A 110 16.60 3.92 -0.33
N LYS A 111 17.65 4.09 0.51
CA LYS A 111 18.58 2.99 0.86
C LYS A 111 17.88 1.86 1.63
N HIS A 112 16.79 2.19 2.32
CA HIS A 112 15.97 1.22 3.07
C HIS A 112 14.73 0.75 2.29
N GLY A 113 14.71 1.01 0.97
CA GLY A 113 13.69 0.49 0.06
C GLY A 113 12.41 1.32 0.02
N PHE A 114 12.41 2.55 0.53
CA PHE A 114 11.32 3.48 0.30
C PHE A 114 11.17 3.74 -1.21
N ARG A 115 9.94 3.71 -1.69
CA ARG A 115 9.58 4.02 -3.08
C ARG A 115 8.20 4.64 -3.10
N CYS A 116 8.08 5.81 -3.73
CA CYS A 116 6.82 6.45 -4.03
C CYS A 116 6.91 7.02 -5.45
N GLN A 117 6.44 6.26 -6.44
CA GLN A 117 6.54 6.66 -7.85
C GLN A 117 5.39 6.12 -8.69
N PHE A 118 5.04 6.85 -9.75
CA PHE A 118 4.11 6.41 -10.78
C PHE A 118 4.85 6.18 -12.09
N GLN A 119 4.97 4.93 -12.54
CA GLN A 119 5.64 4.57 -13.78
C GLN A 119 4.95 3.39 -14.45
N ASN A 120 4.87 3.39 -15.78
CA ASN A 120 4.25 2.33 -16.58
C ASN A 120 2.80 2.04 -16.16
N ASN A 121 2.06 3.10 -15.81
CA ASN A 121 0.70 3.03 -15.27
C ASN A 121 0.59 2.27 -13.93
N ILE A 122 1.69 2.14 -13.19
CA ILE A 122 1.72 1.50 -11.88
C ILE A 122 2.14 2.53 -10.84
N PHE A 123 1.29 2.76 -9.85
CA PHE A 123 1.64 3.50 -8.66
C PHE A 123 2.27 2.56 -7.63
N GLN A 124 3.55 2.79 -7.34
CA GLN A 124 4.33 2.00 -6.41
C GLN A 124 4.53 2.81 -5.13
N LEU A 125 3.94 2.33 -4.03
CA LEU A 125 4.19 2.85 -2.70
C LEU A 125 4.74 1.75 -1.80
N TRP A 126 6.06 1.75 -1.61
CA TRP A 126 6.78 0.78 -0.80
C TRP A 126 7.44 1.51 0.35
N PHE A 127 7.28 0.98 1.54
CA PHE A 127 7.91 1.52 2.73
C PHE A 127 8.12 0.43 3.77
N HIS A 128 9.11 0.66 4.62
CA HIS A 128 9.28 -0.05 5.86
C HIS A 128 8.98 0.90 7.02
N PHE A 129 8.66 0.34 8.18
CA PHE A 129 8.57 1.12 9.41
C PHE A 129 9.95 1.41 9.96
N LYS A 130 10.11 2.58 10.59
CA LYS A 130 11.34 2.92 11.30
C LYS A 130 11.61 1.90 12.39
N ARG A 131 12.88 1.51 12.50
CA ARG A 131 13.36 0.63 13.58
C ARG A 131 14.02 1.48 14.64
N PHE A 132 13.32 1.69 15.75
CA PHE A 132 13.92 2.32 16.92
C PHE A 132 14.81 1.30 17.63
N ARG A 133 16.11 1.59 17.71
CA ARG A 133 17.02 0.87 18.61
C ARG A 133 17.02 1.61 19.94
N TYR A 134 16.58 0.92 20.99
CA TYR A 134 16.77 1.42 22.35
C TYR A 134 18.28 1.54 22.62
N ARG A 135 18.71 2.75 22.98
CA ARG A 135 20.07 3.02 23.48
C ARG A 135 19.93 3.24 24.99
N ARG A 136 20.74 2.52 25.77
CA ARG A 136 20.77 2.60 27.24
C ARG A 136 21.83 3.60 27.67
#